data_AF-E4KNJ0-F1
#
_entry.id   AF-E4KNJ0-F1
#
_cell.length_a   1.000
_cell.length_b   1.000
_cell.length_c   1.000
_cell.angle_alpha   90.00
_cell.angle_beta   90.00
_cell.angle_gamma   90.00
#
_symmetry.space_group_name_H-M   'P 1'
#
loop_
_entity.id
_entity.type
_entity.pdbx_description
1 polymer ?
#
loop_
_entity_poly.entity_id
_entity_poly.type
_entity_poly.pdbx_seq_one_letter_code
_entity_poly.pdbx_strand_id
1 'polypeptide(L)' 'MTEIKNEPKDFEAALAELEQIVSQLEQGNLPLEEAIEAYKRGTQLSQFCKNKLTSAQETVAKLMTDQGSVPLDKE' A
#
# COMPACT_ATOMS: atom_id res chain seq x y z
N MET A 1 -8.44 6.70 -26.33
CA MET A 1 -8.84 7.13 -24.98
C MET A 1 -9.59 5.98 -24.34
N THR A 2 -8.96 5.27 -23.41
CA THR A 2 -9.57 4.57 -22.27
C THR A 2 -8.57 3.56 -21.73
N GLU A 3 -8.00 3.81 -20.55
CA GLU A 3 -7.69 2.75 -19.60
C GLU A 3 -7.71 3.38 -18.20
N ILE A 4 -8.64 2.87 -17.39
CA ILE A 4 -9.00 3.40 -16.09
C ILE A 4 -7.87 3.09 -15.12
N LYS A 5 -7.29 4.13 -14.52
CA LYS A 5 -6.42 4.02 -13.34
C LYS A 5 -7.25 3.46 -12.19
N ASN A 6 -7.24 2.14 -12.00
CA ASN A 6 -7.78 1.50 -10.80
C ASN A 6 -6.81 1.72 -9.63
N GLU A 7 -6.76 2.94 -9.09
CA GLU A 7 -6.21 3.13 -7.76
C GLU A 7 -7.16 2.49 -6.73
N PRO A 8 -6.64 1.75 -5.74
CA PRO A 8 -7.48 1.12 -4.72
C PRO A 8 -8.23 2.20 -3.92
N LYS A 9 -9.49 1.89 -3.57
CA LYS A 9 -10.41 2.84 -2.92
C LYS A 9 -9.94 3.23 -1.51
N ASP A 10 -9.38 2.27 -0.78
CA ASP A 10 -8.95 2.39 0.62
C ASP A 10 -7.76 1.45 0.91
N PHE A 11 -7.23 1.53 2.13
CA PHE A 11 -6.04 0.79 2.54
C PHE A 11 -6.30 -0.71 2.55
N GLU A 12 -7.45 -1.13 3.05
CA GLU A 12 -7.88 -2.52 3.18
C GLU A 12 -8.00 -3.18 1.81
N ALA A 13 -8.60 -2.50 0.84
CA ALA A 13 -8.68 -2.99 -0.54
C ALA A 13 -7.29 -3.11 -1.19
N ALA A 14 -6.42 -2.11 -0.98
CA ALA A 14 -5.05 -2.12 -1.51
C ALA A 14 -4.22 -3.28 -0.94
N LEU A 15 -4.36 -3.53 0.36
CA LEU A 15 -3.66 -4.60 1.06
C LEU A 15 -4.14 -5.97 0.60
N ALA A 16 -5.46 -6.18 0.51
CA ALA A 16 -6.02 -7.45 0.04
C ALA A 16 -5.57 -7.77 -1.40
N GLU A 17 -5.57 -6.78 -2.30
CA GLU A 17 -5.08 -6.97 -3.67
C GLU A 17 -3.58 -7.30 -3.70
N LEU A 18 -2.78 -6.64 -2.86
CA LEU A 18 -1.35 -6.91 -2.74
C LEU A 18 -1.08 -8.34 -2.25
N GLU A 19 -1.82 -8.82 -1.25
CA GLU A 19 -1.71 -10.19 -0.75
C GLU A 19 -2.03 -11.22 -1.84
N GLN A 20 -3.06 -10.96 -2.65
CA GLN A 20 -3.40 -11.83 -3.78
C GLN A 20 -2.28 -11.88 -4.82
N ILE A 21 -1.69 -10.73 -5.16
CA ILE A 21 -0.56 -10.64 -6.10
C ILE A 21 0.66 -11.39 -5.58
N VAL A 22 1.00 -11.21 -4.30
CA VAL A 22 2.12 -11.94 -3.68
C VAL A 22 1.87 -13.43 -3.75
N SER A 23 0.67 -13.88 -3.36
CA SER A 23 0.32 -15.31 -3.43
C SER A 23 0.42 -15.88 -4.84
N GLN A 24 0.01 -15.12 -5.86
CA GLN A 24 0.16 -15.52 -7.27
C GLN A 24 1.63 -15.65 -7.67
N LEU A 25 2.46 -14.66 -7.34
CA LEU A 25 3.89 -14.68 -7.64
C LEU A 25 4.61 -15.85 -6.95
N GLU A 26 4.25 -16.15 -5.71
CA GLU A 26 4.83 -17.27 -4.93
C GLU A 26 4.45 -18.65 -5.49
N GLN A 27 3.28 -18.78 -6.12
CA GLN A 27 2.88 -20.02 -6.78
C GLN A 27 3.76 -20.35 -7.99
N GLY A 28 4.44 -19.36 -8.59
CA GLY A 28 5.45 -19.56 -9.63
C GLY A 28 4.91 -20.06 -10.99
N ASN A 29 3.60 -20.16 -11.16
CA ASN A 29 2.94 -20.66 -12.36
C ASN A 29 2.52 -19.57 -13.36
N LEU A 30 2.89 -18.30 -13.13
CA LEU A 30 2.57 -17.21 -14.04
C LEU A 30 3.58 -17.15 -15.21
N PRO A 31 3.10 -16.90 -16.44
CA PRO A 31 3.95 -16.49 -17.54
C PRO A 31 4.81 -15.27 -17.17
N LEU A 32 6.01 -15.16 -17.73
CA LEU A 32 6.95 -14.08 -17.41
C LEU A 32 6.35 -12.68 -17.57
N GLU A 33 5.59 -12.45 -18.64
CA GLU A 33 4.95 -11.16 -18.90
C GLU A 33 3.92 -10.81 -17.81
N GLU A 34 3.11 -11.78 -17.39
CA GLU A 34 2.13 -11.59 -16.31
C GLU A 34 2.82 -11.40 -14.95
N ALA A 35 3.91 -12.11 -14.68
CA ALA A 35 4.69 -11.95 -13.46
C ALA A 35 5.30 -10.53 -13.36
N ILE A 36 5.74 -9.96 -14.48
CA ILE A 36 6.25 -8.58 -14.53
C ILE A 36 5.13 -7.58 -14.23
N GLU A 37 3.94 -7.75 -14.80
CA GLU A 37 2.79 -6.87 -14.55
C GLU A 37 2.30 -7.00 -13.10
N ALA A 38 2.20 -8.21 -12.58
CA ALA A 38 1.87 -8.49 -11.18
C ALA A 38 2.87 -7.82 -10.24
N TYR A 39 4.17 -7.92 -10.52
CA TYR A 39 5.21 -7.24 -9.73
C TYR A 39 5.04 -5.72 -9.76
N LYS A 40 4.87 -5.11 -10.95
CA LYS A 40 4.63 -3.67 -11.06
C LYS A 40 3.43 -3.23 -10.23
N ARG A 41 2.31 -3.94 -10.36
CA ARG A 41 1.10 -3.64 -9.58
C ARG A 41 1.34 -3.79 -8.08
N GLY A 42 2.00 -4.87 -7.66
CA GLY A 42 2.37 -5.09 -6.26
C GLY A 42 3.23 -3.95 -5.69
N THR A 43 4.22 -3.45 -6.45
CA THR A 43 5.03 -2.31 -6.01
C THR A 43 4.22 -1.02 -5.86
N GLN A 44 3.26 -0.76 -6.75
CA GLN A 44 2.36 0.39 -6.65
C GLN A 44 1.47 0.32 -5.42
N LEU A 45 0.87 -0.85 -5.17
CA LEU A 45 0.02 -1.09 -4.00
C LEU A 45 0.81 -0.97 -2.69
N SER A 46 2.02 -1.52 -2.65
CA SER A 46 2.92 -1.39 -1.49
C SER A 46 3.24 0.07 -1.17
N GLN A 47 3.54 0.88 -2.18
CA GLN A 47 3.77 2.32 -2.02
C GLN A 47 2.51 3.05 -1.52
N PHE A 48 1.34 2.72 -2.08
CA PHE A 48 0.07 3.28 -1.64
C PHE A 48 -0.18 2.99 -0.15
N CYS A 49 -0.05 1.72 0.26
CA CYS A 49 -0.23 1.30 1.65
C CYS A 49 0.73 2.02 2.60
N LYS A 50 2.01 2.12 2.23
CA LYS A 50 3.01 2.85 3.00
C LYS A 50 2.63 4.32 3.18
N ASN A 51 2.22 5.00 2.11
CA ASN A 51 1.83 6.41 2.16
C ASN A 51 0.60 6.64 3.05
N LYS A 52 -0.38 5.73 3.01
CA LYS A 52 -1.55 5.78 3.89
C LYS A 52 -1.16 5.63 5.36
N LEU A 53 -0.29 4.68 5.68
CA LEU A 53 0.21 4.48 7.05
C LEU A 53 1.00 5.70 7.54
N THR A 54 1.89 6.26 6.72
CA THR A 54 2.64 7.48 7.08
C THR A 54 1.69 8.66 7.34
N SER A 55 0.68 8.86 6.48
CA SER A 55 -0.30 9.93 6.67
C SER A 55 -1.14 9.73 7.96
N ALA A 56 -1.51 8.49 8.27
CA ALA A 56 -2.21 8.17 9.52
C ALA A 56 -1.33 8.46 10.74
N GLN A 57 -0.06 8.05 10.71
CA GLN A 57 0.92 8.32 11.78
C GLN A 57 1.10 9.82 12.00
N GLU A 58 1.25 10.61 10.93
CA GLU A 58 1.36 12.08 11.02
C GLU A 58 0.11 12.72 11.62
N THR A 59 -1.07 12.20 11.27
CA THR A 59 -2.35 12.69 11.80
C THR A 59 -2.43 12.44 13.30
N VAL A 60 -2.10 11.22 13.74
CA VAL A 60 -2.07 10.86 15.17
C VAL A 60 -1.03 11.70 15.91
N ALA A 61 0.18 11.86 15.38
CA ALA A 61 1.23 12.65 16.00
C ALA A 61 0.82 14.13 16.18
N LYS A 62 0.13 14.72 15.21
CA LYS A 62 -0.41 16.09 15.32
C LYS A 62 -1.45 16.20 16.42
N LEU A 63 -2.39 15.25 16.49
CA LEU A 63 -3.42 15.22 17.54
C LEU A 63 -2.80 15.09 18.94
N MET A 64 -1.80 14.23 19.09
CA MET A 64 -1.09 14.05 20.37
C MET A 64 -0.31 15.29 20.79
N THR A 65 0.33 15.98 19.84
CA THR A 65 1.07 17.22 20.09
C THR A 65 0.13 18.35 20.52
N ASP A 66 -1.05 18.46 19.90
CA ASP A 66 -2.08 19.45 20.26
C ASP A 66 -2.67 19.19 21.65
N GLN A 67 -2.74 17.92 22.07
CA GLN A 67 -3.18 17.50 23.41
C GLN A 67 -2.06 17.48 24.47
N GLY A 68 -0.86 17.99 24.17
CA GLY A 68 0.25 18.09 25.13
C GLY A 68 0.93 16.76 25.50
N SER A 69 0.76 15.72 24.68
CA SER A 69 1.36 14.39 24.87
C SER A 69 2.60 14.18 23.99
N VAL A 70 3.58 13.43 24.51
CA VAL A 70 4.92 13.21 23.92
C VAL A 70 4.86 12.51 22.54
N PRO A 71 5.74 12.87 21.58
CA PRO A 71 5.75 12.28 20.25
C PRO A 71 6.03 10.77 20.28
N LEU A 72 5.29 9.99 19.49
CA LEU A 72 5.63 8.61 19.18
C LEU A 72 6.96 8.62 18.41
N ASP A 73 7.93 7.89 18.93
CA ASP A 73 9.34 7.93 18.58
C ASP A 73 9.60 7.93 17.06
N LYS A 74 10.35 8.93 16.60
CA LYS A 74 11.03 8.92 15.31
C LYS A 74 12.44 8.35 15.54
N GLU A 75 12.57 7.03 15.46
CA GLU A 75 13.89 6.38 15.24
C GLU A 75 14.15 6.22 13.74
#